data_AF-A0A2W6YH81-F1
#
_entry.id   AF-A0A2W6YH81-F1
#
_cell.length_a   1.000
_cell.length_b   1.000
_cell.length_c   1.000
_cell.angle_alpha   90.00
_cell.angle_beta   90.00
_cell.angle_gamma   90.00
#
_symmetry.space_group_name_H-M   'P 1'
#
loop_
_entity.id
_entity.type
_entity.pdbx_description
1 polymer ?
#
loop_
_entity_poly.entity_id
_entity_poly.type
_entity_poly.pdbx_seq_one_letter_code
_entity_poly.pdbx_strand_id
1 'polypeptide(L)' 'MPLAACGIDRVRRGKAIFKLNYGIAVGRNVRISLNIQYVVNPSNFPQPRARKQSGNILAFGLRISVNIAGLMGMLTMK' A
#
# COMPACT_ATOMS: atom_id res chain seq x y z
N MET A 1 -17.15 -4.85 4.19
CA MET A 1 -16.42 -6.08 3.81
C MET A 1 -14.93 -5.79 3.82
N PRO A 2 -14.11 -6.58 4.53
CA PRO A 2 -12.66 -6.46 4.47
C PRO A 2 -12.16 -6.96 3.10
N LEU A 3 -11.17 -6.26 2.51
CA LEU A 3 -10.50 -6.69 1.27
C LEU A 3 -9.02 -6.92 1.60
N ALA A 4 -8.59 -8.18 1.53
CA ALA A 4 -7.20 -8.55 1.68
C ALA A 4 -6.65 -8.97 0.31
N ALA A 5 -5.51 -8.42 -0.08
CA ALA A 5 -4.81 -8.80 -1.30
C ALA A 5 -3.31 -8.96 -0.99
N CYS A 6 -2.78 -10.14 -1.26
CA CYS A 6 -1.36 -10.45 -1.08
C CYS A 6 -0.78 -10.86 -2.43
N GLY A 7 0.40 -10.35 -2.78
CA GLY A 7 1.09 -10.65 -4.02
C GLY A 7 2.59 -10.85 -3.79
N ILE A 8 3.14 -11.87 -4.45
CA ILE A 8 4.57 -12.19 -4.46
C ILE A 8 5.03 -12.17 -5.92
N ASP A 9 5.97 -11.29 -6.24
CA ASP A 9 6.55 -11.20 -7.58
C ASP A 9 8.06 -11.46 -7.52
N ARG A 10 8.53 -12.46 -8.28
CA ARG A 10 9.95 -12.80 -8.39
C ARG A 10 10.50 -12.20 -9.67
N VAL A 11 11.03 -10.99 -9.58
CA VAL A 11 11.73 -10.35 -10.71
C VAL A 11 13.15 -10.93 -10.79
N ARG A 12 13.49 -11.53 -11.94
CA ARG A 12 14.77 -12.22 -12.24
C ARG A 12 16.03 -11.65 -11.53
N ARG A 13 16.92 -12.58 -11.11
CA ARG A 13 18.22 -12.37 -10.42
C ARG A 13 18.13 -11.74 -9.03
N GLY A 14 17.69 -12.53 -8.04
CA GLY A 14 17.83 -12.19 -6.61
C GLY A 14 17.00 -11.00 -6.14
N LYS A 15 16.03 -10.54 -6.94
CA LYS A 15 15.04 -9.53 -6.54
C LYS A 15 13.72 -10.21 -6.21
N ALA A 16 13.14 -9.86 -5.07
CA ALA A 16 11.84 -10.35 -4.67
C ALA A 16 11.00 -9.19 -4.18
N ILE A 17 9.74 -9.15 -4.58
CA ILE A 17 8.78 -8.15 -4.14
C ILE A 17 7.64 -8.88 -3.43
N PHE A 18 7.41 -8.52 -2.19
CA PHE A 18 6.27 -8.95 -1.40
C PHE A 18 5.37 -7.74 -1.16
N LYS A 19 4.07 -7.88 -1.42
CA LYS A 19 3.07 -6.84 -1.17
C LYS A 19 1.89 -7.44 -0.41
N LEU A 20 1.55 -6.82 0.71
CA LEU A 20 0.36 -7.13 1.49
C LEU A 20 -0.50 -5.88 1.58
N ASN A 21 -1.74 -5.98 1.12
CA ASN A 21 -2.74 -4.93 1.21
C ASN A 21 -3.92 -5.43 2.04
N TYR A 22 -4.31 -4.64 3.04
CA TYR A 22 -5.42 -4.95 3.91
C TYR A 22 -6.35 -3.75 4.07
N GLY A 23 -7.58 -3.86 3.62
CA GLY A 23 -8.59 -2.81 3.68
C GLY A 23 -9.75 -3.17 4.60
N ILE A 24 -10.10 -2.28 5.52
CA ILE A 24 -11.28 -2.38 6.39
C ILE A 24 -12.21 -1.20 6.10
N ALA A 25 -13.50 -1.49 5.89
CA ALA A 25 -14.55 -0.47 5.92
C ALA A 25 -14.96 -0.26 7.39
N VAL A 26 -14.63 0.89 7.97
CA VAL A 26 -14.93 1.25 9.36
C VAL A 26 -16.36 1.77 9.50
N GLY A 27 -16.88 2.40 8.44
CA GLY A 27 -18.26 2.81 8.34
C GLY A 27 -18.69 2.92 6.89
N ARG A 28 -19.96 3.28 6.67
CA ARG A 28 -20.53 3.42 5.32
C ARG A 28 -19.77 4.40 4.43
N ASN A 29 -19.13 5.39 5.07
CA ASN A 29 -18.39 6.47 4.41
C ASN A 29 -16.89 6.46 4.70
N VAL A 30 -16.36 5.53 5.50
CA VAL A 30 -14.95 5.55 5.92
C VAL A 30 -14.30 4.19 5.66
N ARG A 31 -13.18 4.22 4.94
CA ARG A 31 -12.35 3.05 4.67
C ARG A 31 -10.90 3.31 5.04
N ILE A 32 -10.30 2.36 5.73
CA ILE A 32 -8.88 2.35 6.08
C ILE A 32 -8.22 1.24 5.26
N SER A 33 -7.08 1.51 4.65
CA SER A 33 -6.30 0.54 3.88
C SER A 33 -4.83 0.59 4.27
N LEU A 34 -4.31 -0.52 4.76
CA LEU A 34 -2.90 -0.74 5.07
C LEU A 34 -2.22 -1.36 3.84
N ASN A 35 -0.98 -0.95 3.56
CA ASN A 35 -0.13 -1.53 2.53
C ASN A 35 1.26 -1.76 3.11
N ILE A 36 1.73 -2.99 3.12
CA ILE A 36 3.09 -3.37 3.49
C ILE A 36 3.76 -3.87 2.22
N GLN A 37 4.93 -3.32 1.90
CA GLN A 37 5.69 -3.70 0.74
C GLN A 37 7.14 -3.97 1.14
N TYR A 38 7.62 -5.16 0.83
CA TYR A 38 9.00 -5.55 1.05
C TYR A 38 9.66 -5.84 -0.30
N VAL A 39 10.77 -5.16 -0.57
CA VAL A 39 11.53 -5.29 -1.82
C VAL A 39 12.95 -5.70 -1.45
N VAL A 40 13.30 -6.92 -1.83
CA VAL A 40 14.65 -7.46 -1.69
C VAL A 40 15.45 -7.03 -2.90
N ASN A 41 16.65 -6.48 -2.64
CA ASN A 41 17.63 -6.11 -3.65
C ASN A 41 17.09 -5.18 -4.76
N PRO A 42 16.43 -4.06 -4.43
CA PRO A 42 15.84 -3.15 -5.41
C PRO A 42 16.87 -2.70 -6.44
N SER A 43 16.46 -2.62 -7.71
CA SER A 43 17.33 -2.07 -8.74
C SER A 43 17.50 -0.58 -8.51
N ASN A 44 18.74 -0.09 -8.57
CA ASN A 44 19.05 1.35 -8.54
C ASN A 44 18.68 2.07 -9.86
N PHE A 45 17.54 1.73 -10.49
CA PHE A 45 17.09 2.34 -11.74
C PHE A 45 17.02 3.88 -11.71
N PRO A 46 16.69 4.55 -10.58
CA PRO A 46 16.68 6.02 -10.52
C PRO A 46 18.07 6.66 -10.42
N GLN A 47 19.10 5.93 -10.03
CA GLN A 47 20.46 6.45 -9.82
C GLN A 47 21.51 5.41 -10.26
N PRO A 48 21.78 5.31 -11.57
CA PRO A 48 22.77 4.37 -12.12
C PRO A 48 24.22 4.63 -11.66
N ARG A 49 24.50 5.80 -11.04
CA ARG A 49 25.81 6.17 -10.48
C ARG A 49 25.96 5.91 -8.97
N ALA A 50 24.94 5.33 -8.31
CA ALA A 50 25.03 5.02 -6.89
C ALA A 50 26.09 3.93 -6.65
N ARG A 51 27.16 4.27 -5.92
CA ARG A 51 28.27 3.36 -5.55
C ARG A 51 27.84 2.16 -4.68
N LYS A 52 26.65 2.19 -4.10
CA LYS A 52 26.09 1.13 -3.26
C LYS A 52 24.71 0.73 -3.80
N GLN A 53 24.49 -0.58 -3.91
CA GLN A 53 23.15 -1.12 -4.17
C GLN A 53 22.24 -0.75 -2.99
N SER A 54 21.05 -0.22 -3.29
CA SER A 54 20.07 0.09 -2.24
C SER A 54 19.71 -1.22 -1.53
N GLY A 55 19.87 -1.24 -0.20
CA GLY A 55 19.57 -2.43 0.62
C GLY A 55 18.08 -2.78 0.55
N ASN A 56 17.69 -3.88 1.19
CA ASN A 56 16.28 -4.29 1.22
C ASN A 56 15.38 -3.14 1.69
N ILE A 57 14.34 -2.84 0.92
CA ILE A 57 13.37 -1.78 1.23
C ILE A 57 12.16 -2.40 1.89
N LEU A 58 11.80 -1.90 3.07
CA LEU A 58 10.53 -2.19 3.73
C LEU A 58 9.73 -0.88 3.80
N ALA A 59 8.60 -0.85 3.13
CA ALA A 59 7.71 0.30 3.06
C ALA A 59 6.37 -0.04 3.72
N PHE A 60 5.89 0.88 4.56
CA PHE A 60 4.58 0.83 5.19
C PHE A 60 3.75 2.02 4.70
N GLY A 61 2.52 1.76 4.30
CA GLY A 61 1.58 2.76 3.85
C GLY A 61 0.24 2.60 4.56
N LEU A 62 -0.35 3.73 4.95
CA LEU A 62 -1.71 3.80 5.47
C LEU A 62 -2.49 4.78 4.60
N ARG A 63 -3.63 4.33 4.07
CA ARG A 63 -4.55 5.13 3.27
C ARG A 63 -5.89 5.20 3.97
N ILE A 64 -6.33 6.41 4.29
CA ILE A 64 -7.66 6.68 4.82
C ILE A 64 -8.47 7.30 3.69
N SER A 65 -9.67 6.78 3.46
CA SER A 65 -10.60 7.27 2.45
C SER A 65 -11.92 7.59 3.10
N VAL A 66 -12.37 8.83 2.95
CA VAL A 66 -13.63 9.34 3.52
C VAL A 66 -14.51 9.83 2.37
N ASN A 67 -15.73 9.31 2.30
CA ASN A 67 -16.75 9.80 1.37
C ASN A 67 -17.52 10.95 2.04
N ILE A 68 -17.12 12.19 1.74
CA ILE A 68 -17.71 13.40 2.32
C ILE A 68 -19.16 13.59 1.86
N ALA A 69 -19.50 13.25 0.61
CA ALA A 69 -20.86 13.39 0.10
C ALA A 69 -21.86 12.50 0.86
N GLY A 70 -21.47 11.26 1.15
CA GLY A 70 -22.26 10.36 1.99
C GLY A 70 -22.32 10.79 3.46
N LEU A 71 -21.33 11.55 3.94
CA LEU A 71 -21.31 12.09 5.30
C LEU A 71 -22.25 13.31 5.43
N MET A 72 -22.24 14.20 4.44
CA MET A 72 -23.12 15.36 4.36
C MET A 72 -24.59 14.93 4.21
N GLY A 73 -24.89 13.96 3.35
CA GLY A 73 -26.26 13.43 3.22
C GLY A 73 -26.81 12.83 4.51
N MET A 74 -25.95 12.27 5.38
CA MET A 74 -26.35 11.75 6.68
C MET A 74 -26.58 12.85 7.73
N LEU A 75 -25.87 13.98 7.61
CA LEU A 75 -26.01 15.15 8.47
C LEU A 75 -27.24 16.01 8.12
N THR A 76 -27.59 16.12 6.84
CA THR A 76 -28.77 16.89 6.38
C THR A 76 -30.09 16.16 6.61
N MET A 77 -30.06 14.83 6.81
CA MET A 77 -31.25 14.02 7.14
C MET A 77 -31.51 13.90 8.64
N LYS A 78 -30.80 14.66 9.48
CA LYS A 78 -31.01 14.75 10.93
C LYS A 78 -31.65 16.09 11.28
#